data_AF-D5RSW7-F1
#
_entry.id   AF-D5RSW7-F1
#
_cell.length_a   1.000
_cell.length_b   1.000
_cell.length_c   1.000
_cell.angle_alpha   90.00
_cell.angle_beta   90.00
_cell.angle_gamma   90.00
#
_symmetry.space_group_name_H-M   'P 1'
#
loop_
_entity.id
_entity.type
_entity.pdbx_description
1 polymer ?
#
loop_
_entity_poly.entity_id
_entity_poly.type
_entity_poly.pdbx_seq_one_letter_code
_entity_poly.pdbx_strand_id
1 'polypeptide(L)' 'MSPTRIFFLVFSAIIALLGLLQAGLSQDGPLTLFSLCLFAFGVGFALFLVKLTYDEAEEAGH' A
#
# COMPACT_ATOMS: atom_id res chain seq x y z
N MET A 1 11.80 10.16 -7.03
CA MET A 1 11.45 9.54 -5.73
C MET A 1 12.66 9.51 -4.82
N SER A 2 12.50 9.88 -3.54
CA SER A 2 13.56 9.67 -2.54
C SER A 2 13.68 8.18 -2.16
N PRO A 3 14.87 7.70 -1.75
CA PRO A 3 15.07 6.31 -1.32
C PRO A 3 14.10 5.88 -0.21
N THR A 4 13.80 6.80 0.71
CA THR A 4 12.85 6.60 1.81
C THR A 4 11.44 6.26 1.29
N ARG A 5 10.96 6.92 0.23
CA ARG A 5 9.64 6.60 -0.34
C ARG A 5 9.60 5.25 -1.02
N ILE A 6 10.67 4.87 -1.71
CA ILE A 6 10.78 3.56 -2.34
C ILE A 6 10.67 2.48 -1.26
N PHE A 7 11.36 2.65 -0.13
CA PHE A 7 11.22 1.75 1.01
C PHE A 7 9.77 1.65 1.50
N PHE A 8 9.10 2.77 1.75
CA PHE A 8 7.71 2.77 2.21
C PHE A 8 6.73 2.18 1.19
N LEU A 9 6.96 2.40 -0.10
CA LEU A 9 6.17 1.82 -1.18
C LEU A 9 6.31 0.29 -1.20
N VAL A 10 7.54 -0.23 -1.18
CA VAL A 10 7.81 -1.67 -1.19
C VAL A 10 7.28 -2.31 0.10
N PHE A 11 7.52 -1.70 1.25
CA PHE A 11 7.02 -2.18 2.53
C PHE A 11 5.49 -2.27 2.53
N SER A 12 4.82 -1.23 2.05
CA SER A 12 3.36 -1.20 1.95
C SER A 12 2.82 -2.26 0.99
N ALA A 13 3.48 -2.47 -0.15
CA ALA A 13 3.13 -3.54 -1.08
C ALA A 13 3.25 -4.93 -0.45
N ILE A 14 4.32 -5.18 0.33
CA ILE A 14 4.49 -6.45 1.05
C ILE A 14 3.38 -6.64 2.07
N ILE A 15 3.07 -5.63 2.88
CA ILE A 15 1.98 -5.69 3.87
C ILE A 15 0.63 -5.96 3.20
N ALA A 16 0.36 -5.33 2.05
CA ALA A 16 -0.86 -5.58 1.29
C ALA A 16 -0.96 -7.04 0.82
N LEU A 17 0.11 -7.59 0.25
CA LEU A 17 0.15 -8.97 -0.21
C LEU A 17 -0.01 -9.98 0.94
N LEU A 18 0.60 -9.70 2.09
CA LEU A 18 0.44 -10.53 3.29
C LEU A 18 -1.00 -10.46 3.82
N GLY A 19 -1.61 -9.28 3.83
CA GLY A 19 -3.03 -9.11 4.18
C GLY A 19 -3.93 -9.92 3.25
N LEU A 20 -3.70 -9.85 1.93
CA LEU A 20 -4.49 -10.60 0.95
C LEU A 20 -4.32 -12.11 1.11
N LEU A 21 -3.10 -12.59 1.34
CA LEU A 21 -2.82 -13.99 1.62
C LEU A 21 -3.56 -14.45 2.90
N GLN A 22 -3.46 -13.67 3.98
CA GLN A 22 -4.13 -13.98 5.24
C GLN A 22 -5.65 -14.01 5.10
N ALA A 23 -6.24 -13.10 4.30
CA ALA A 23 -7.67 -13.10 4.00
C ALA A 23 -8.09 -14.38 3.29
N GLY A 24 -7.27 -14.90 2.36
CA GLY A 24 -7.54 -16.16 1.65
C GLY A 24 -7.41 -17.42 2.51
N LEU A 25 -6.61 -17.35 3.59
CA LEU A 25 -6.42 -18.46 4.54
C LEU A 25 -7.37 -18.41 5.74
N SER A 26 -8.02 -17.26 5.98
CA SER A 26 -8.86 -17.07 7.15
C SER A 26 -10.20 -17.77 6.99
N GLN A 27 -10.63 -18.48 8.04
CA GLN A 27 -11.98 -19.03 8.17
C GLN A 27 -12.87 -18.16 9.08
N ASP A 28 -12.28 -17.19 9.76
CA ASP A 28 -12.95 -16.29 10.70
C ASP A 28 -13.31 -14.97 10.01
N GLY A 29 -14.61 -14.63 10.03
CA GLY A 29 -15.13 -13.42 9.39
C GLY A 29 -14.44 -12.12 9.82
N PRO A 30 -14.25 -11.84 11.13
CA PRO A 30 -13.60 -10.62 11.59
C PRO A 30 -12.14 -10.50 11.14
N LEU A 31 -11.40 -11.61 11.16
CA LEU A 31 -10.00 -11.64 10.74
C LEU A 31 -9.89 -11.42 9.22
N THR A 32 -10.79 -12.04 8.46
CA THR A 32 -10.89 -11.83 7.01
C THR A 32 -11.14 -10.35 6.68
N LEU A 33 -12.10 -9.70 7.36
CA LEU A 33 -12.39 -8.29 7.15
C LEU A 33 -11.18 -7.40 7.47
N PHE A 34 -10.51 -7.65 8.60
CA PHE A 34 -9.29 -6.92 8.96
C PHE A 34 -8.20 -7.08 7.89
N SER A 35 -7.97 -8.31 7.42
CA SER A 35 -6.99 -8.61 6.38
C SER A 35 -7.31 -7.93 5.04
N LEU A 36 -8.58 -7.84 4.68
CA LEU A 36 -9.03 -7.08 3.49
C LEU A 36 -8.84 -5.57 3.67
N CYS A 37 -9.14 -5.03 4.85
CA CYS A 37 -8.86 -3.62 5.16
C CYS A 37 -7.37 -3.31 5.09
N LEU A 38 -6.52 -4.22 5.60
CA LEU A 38 -5.07 -4.10 5.54
C LEU A 38 -4.55 -4.11 4.09
N PHE A 39 -5.10 -5.01 3.26
CA PHE A 39 -4.83 -5.02 1.82
C PHE A 39 -5.23 -3.71 1.14
N ALA A 40 -6.48 -3.27 1.34
CA ALA A 40 -6.98 -2.03 0.75
C ALA A 40 -6.16 -0.81 1.17
N PHE A 41 -5.79 -0.73 2.45
CA PHE A 41 -4.94 0.32 2.99
C PHE A 41 -3.55 0.30 2.34
N GLY A 42 -2.90 -0.85 2.25
CA GLY A 42 -1.57 -0.97 1.66
C GLY A 42 -1.57 -0.58 0.17
N VAL A 43 -2.56 -1.05 -0.60
CA VAL A 43 -2.70 -0.65 -2.01
C VAL A 43 -2.96 0.86 -2.13
N GLY A 44 -3.88 1.40 -1.34
CA GLY A 44 -4.20 2.83 -1.35
C GLY A 44 -3.00 3.70 -1.00
N PHE A 45 -2.22 3.30 0.00
CA PHE A 45 -1.02 4.02 0.41
C PHE A 45 0.09 3.96 -0.65
N ALA A 46 0.30 2.80 -1.29
CA ALA A 46 1.24 2.68 -2.40
C ALA A 46 0.86 3.60 -3.57
N LEU A 47 -0.43 3.64 -3.95
CA LEU A 47 -0.94 4.54 -4.99
C LEU A 47 -0.79 6.01 -4.59
N PHE A 48 -1.02 6.35 -3.33
CA PHE A 48 -0.81 7.71 -2.81
C PHE A 48 0.65 8.15 -2.93
N LEU A 49 1.63 7.30 -2.58
CA LEU A 49 3.05 7.61 -2.72
C LEU A 49 3.47 7.80 -4.19
N VAL A 50 2.92 6.98 -5.09
CA VAL A 50 3.12 7.12 -6.54
C VAL A 50 2.57 8.47 -7.01
N LYS A 51 1.33 8.81 -6.63
CA LYS A 51 0.72 10.09 -6.98
C LYS A 51 1.54 11.27 -6.47
N LEU A 52 1.90 11.28 -5.19
CA LEU A 52 2.72 12.34 -4.58
C LEU A 52 4.04 12.56 -5.32
N THR A 53 4.62 11.50 -5.89
CA THR A 53 5.86 11.60 -6.66
C THR A 53 5.65 12.29 -8.00
N TYR A 54 4.53 12.04 -8.66
CA TYR A 54 4.19 12.74 -9.89
C TYR A 54 3.83 14.20 -9.59
N ASP A 55 3.05 14.46 -8.54
CA ASP A 55 2.69 15.81 -8.11
C ASP A 55 3.94 16.67 -7.86
N GLU A 56 4.96 16.14 -7.16
CA GLU A 56 6.23 16.85 -6.94
C GLU A 56 7.07 17.04 -8.20
N ALA A 57 7.01 16.09 -9.14
CA ALA A 57 7.72 16.22 -10.41
C ALA A 57 7.09 17.30 -11.29
N GLU A 58 5.75 17.45 -11.22
CA GLU A 58 5.01 18.51 -11.87
C GLU A 58 5.34 19.87 -11.23
N GLU A 59 5.28 19.99 -9.90
CA GLU A 59 5.65 21.22 -9.19
C GLU A 59 7.10 21.68 -9.45
N ALA A 60 8.05 20.76 -9.63
CA ALA A 60 9.44 21.09 -9.95
C ALA A 60 9.67 21.50 -11.41
N GLY A 61 8.71 21.23 -12.30
CA GLY A 61 8.76 21.59 -13.72
C GLY A 61 8.09 22.93 -14.07
N HIS A 62 7.41 23.54 -13.10
CA HIS A 62 6.80 24.87 -13.18
C HIS A 62 7.65 25.93 -12.46
#